data_AF-A0A8T5R1X0-F1
#
_entry.id   AF-A0A8T5R1X0-F1
#
_cell.length_a   1.000
_cell.length_b   1.000
_cell.length_c   1.000
_cell.angle_alpha   90.00
_cell.angle_beta   90.00
_cell.angle_gamma   90.00
#
_symmetry.space_group_name_H-M   'P 1'
#
loop_
_entity.id
_entity.type
_entity.pdbx_description
1 polymer ?
#
loop_
_entity_poly.entity_id
_entity_poly.type
_entity_poly.pdbx_seq_one_letter_code
_entity_poly.pdbx_strand_id
1 'polypeptide(L)'
;MVSQKQKDHMKEYIANDFTSTGKYVVDLIGKNGIVLTKIPQDLFEVPKTIYIMTIADKNIDEKIQLQNQVLKKYDCLSHIFYGNNKDFHVRLSESAQKRKNKSLKRYRAHLNELFHLRDLEKRVLNLQSLDSLTYYMPETDALQEKLVRYDAKNVILDYSHITPDDRAYNFVEECVSDDYKLFRKPIDTMKGPGFIHKSGNRVVCAVPSNL
;
A
#
# COMPACT_ATOMS: atom_id res chain seq x y z
N MET A 1 -4.40 5.60 17.06
CA MET A 1 -3.07 4.98 17.20
C MET A 1 -3.26 3.50 17.45
N VAL A 2 -2.61 2.66 16.64
CA VAL A 2 -2.72 1.20 16.73
C VAL A 2 -1.97 0.72 17.97
N SER A 3 -2.58 -0.15 18.78
CA SER A 3 -1.97 -0.67 20.00
C SER A 3 -0.86 -1.68 19.70
N GLN A 4 0.05 -1.90 20.64
CA GLN A 4 1.11 -2.91 20.46
C GLN A 4 0.52 -4.31 20.22
N LYS A 5 -0.51 -4.69 20.97
CA LYS A 5 -1.25 -5.95 20.76
C LYS A 5 -1.80 -6.09 19.34
N GLN A 6 -2.36 -5.01 18.77
CA GLN A 6 -2.86 -5.01 17.39
C GLN A 6 -1.73 -5.14 16.37
N LYS A 7 -0.57 -4.53 16.62
CA LYS A 7 0.61 -4.67 15.75
C LYS A 7 1.18 -6.08 15.79
N ASP A 8 1.20 -6.69 16.95
CA ASP A 8 1.68 -8.07 17.11
C ASP A 8 0.72 -9.05 16.44
N HIS A 9 -0.59 -8.89 16.65
CA HIS A 9 -1.63 -9.67 15.97
C HIS A 9 -1.56 -9.55 14.45
N MET A 10 -1.40 -8.33 13.91
CA MET A 10 -1.18 -8.11 12.47
C MET A 10 0.02 -8.91 11.94
N LYS A 11 1.15 -8.93 12.68
CA LYS A 11 2.35 -9.65 12.25
C LYS A 11 2.13 -11.15 12.26
N GLU A 12 1.49 -11.67 13.30
CA GLU A 12 1.13 -13.09 13.40
C GLU A 12 0.19 -13.50 12.27
N TYR A 13 -0.84 -12.69 11.99
CA TYR A 13 -1.74 -12.92 10.87
C TYR A 13 -1.00 -12.99 9.54
N ILE A 14 -0.13 -12.01 9.24
CA ILE A 14 0.65 -12.00 7.99
C ILE A 14 1.58 -13.21 7.92
N ALA A 15 2.27 -13.56 9.01
CA ALA A 15 3.16 -14.71 9.05
C ALA A 15 2.39 -16.02 8.77
N ASN A 16 1.20 -16.18 9.36
CA ASN A 16 0.34 -17.34 9.17
C ASN A 16 -0.24 -17.40 7.75
N ASP A 17 -0.73 -16.28 7.22
CA ASP A 17 -1.26 -16.21 5.85
C ASP A 17 -0.21 -16.67 4.83
N PHE A 18 1.04 -16.19 4.98
CA PHE A 18 2.11 -16.50 4.04
C PHE A 18 2.59 -17.96 4.19
N THR A 19 2.78 -18.45 5.41
CA THR A 19 3.21 -19.84 5.66
C THR A 19 2.15 -20.87 5.30
N SER A 20 0.85 -20.53 5.40
CA SER A 20 -0.25 -21.41 5.01
C SER A 20 -0.21 -21.83 3.53
N THR A 21 0.49 -21.06 2.70
CA THR A 21 0.70 -21.40 1.27
C THR A 21 1.70 -22.53 1.04
N GLY A 22 2.49 -22.90 2.05
CA GLY A 22 3.59 -23.86 1.93
C GLY A 22 4.78 -23.38 1.08
N LYS A 23 4.77 -22.11 0.64
CA LYS A 23 5.82 -21.52 -0.21
C LYS A 23 6.85 -20.70 0.56
N TYR A 24 6.58 -20.40 1.83
CA TYR A 24 7.38 -19.50 2.65
C TYR A 24 7.58 -20.07 4.04
N VAL A 25 8.76 -19.82 4.61
CA VAL A 25 9.05 -20.00 6.04
C VAL A 25 9.27 -18.64 6.68
N VAL A 26 8.90 -18.51 7.96
CA VAL A 26 9.14 -17.30 8.75
C VAL A 26 10.48 -17.44 9.45
N ASP A 27 11.41 -16.55 9.13
CA ASP A 27 12.73 -16.52 9.78
C ASP A 27 12.70 -15.65 11.04
N LEU A 28 11.98 -14.53 10.99
CA LEU A 28 11.93 -13.56 12.08
C LEU A 28 10.64 -12.74 12.08
N ILE A 29 10.00 -12.61 13.24
CA ILE A 29 8.97 -11.61 13.50
C ILE A 29 9.58 -10.50 14.36
N GLY A 30 9.91 -9.37 13.75
CA GLY A 30 10.55 -8.23 14.40
C GLY A 30 9.58 -7.15 14.85
N LYS A 31 10.12 -6.06 15.42
CA LYS A 31 9.34 -4.88 15.83
C LYS A 31 8.64 -4.21 14.64
N ASN A 32 9.33 -4.09 13.51
CA ASN A 32 8.91 -3.29 12.35
C ASN A 32 8.49 -4.10 11.13
N GLY A 33 8.50 -5.43 11.22
CA GLY A 33 8.29 -6.27 10.07
C GLY A 33 8.56 -7.75 10.31
N ILE A 34 8.44 -8.51 9.24
CA ILE A 34 8.61 -9.96 9.20
C ILE A 34 9.65 -10.29 8.14
N VAL A 35 10.55 -11.22 8.43
CA VAL A 35 11.46 -11.80 7.45
C VAL A 35 10.93 -13.17 7.07
N LEU A 36 10.75 -13.37 5.77
CA LEU A 36 10.34 -14.64 5.19
C LEU A 36 11.40 -15.13 4.21
N THR A 37 11.60 -16.43 4.14
CA THR A 37 12.37 -17.06 3.07
C THR A 37 11.43 -17.86 2.18
N LYS A 38 11.50 -17.62 0.86
CA LYS A 38 10.82 -18.44 -0.14
C LYS A 38 11.48 -19.81 -0.19
N ILE A 39 10.68 -20.86 -0.02
CA ILE A 39 11.15 -22.24 -0.17
C ILE A 39 11.44 -22.46 -1.67
N PRO A 40 12.69 -22.84 -2.03
CA PRO A 40 13.02 -23.22 -3.40
C PRO A 40 12.12 -24.34 -3.90
N GLN A 41 11.57 -24.20 -5.11
CA GLN A 41 10.78 -25.28 -5.72
C GLN A 41 11.65 -26.27 -6.49
N ASP A 42 12.86 -25.86 -6.86
CA ASP A 42 13.86 -26.66 -7.57
C ASP A 42 15.20 -26.66 -6.84
N LEU A 43 15.98 -27.74 -6.98
CA LEU A 43 17.30 -27.89 -6.37
C LEU A 43 18.33 -26.81 -6.78
N PHE A 44 18.07 -26.11 -7.89
CA PHE A 44 18.93 -25.05 -8.42
C PHE A 44 18.42 -23.64 -8.08
N GLU A 45 17.25 -23.51 -7.48
CA GLU A 45 16.71 -22.19 -7.11
C GLU A 45 17.36 -21.72 -5.80
N VAL A 46 17.95 -20.53 -5.83
CA VAL A 46 18.51 -19.90 -4.63
C VAL A 46 17.36 -19.38 -3.76
N PRO A 47 17.32 -19.72 -2.45
CA PRO A 47 16.33 -19.17 -1.53
C PRO A 47 16.32 -17.64 -1.58
N LYS A 48 15.14 -17.04 -1.68
CA LYS A 48 14.97 -15.58 -1.68
C LYS A 48 14.36 -15.11 -0.38
N THR A 49 14.99 -14.13 0.24
CA THR A 49 14.54 -13.48 1.47
C THR A 49 13.66 -12.28 1.16
N ILE A 50 12.59 -12.12 1.92
CA ILE A 50 11.62 -11.04 1.80
C ILE A 50 11.49 -10.38 3.17
N TYR A 51 11.66 -9.06 3.19
CA TYR A 51 11.26 -8.26 4.34
C TYR A 51 9.89 -7.66 4.11
N ILE A 52 8.92 -8.02 4.95
CA ILE A 52 7.62 -7.39 5.00
C ILE A 52 7.67 -6.29 6.06
N MET A 53 7.72 -5.03 5.61
CA MET A 53 7.64 -3.88 6.51
C MET A 53 6.17 -3.64 6.90
N THR A 54 5.90 -3.69 8.20
CA THR A 54 4.58 -3.36 8.74
C THR A 54 4.50 -1.88 9.10
N ILE A 55 3.44 -1.24 8.65
CA ILE A 55 3.21 0.19 8.80
C ILE A 55 1.92 0.40 9.58
N ALA A 56 2.04 0.63 10.89
CA ALA A 56 0.92 0.87 11.80
C ALA A 56 1.03 2.22 12.54
N ASP A 57 2.09 2.97 12.27
CA ASP A 57 2.47 4.19 12.97
C ASP A 57 2.64 5.37 12.01
N LYS A 58 2.46 6.58 12.54
CA LYS A 58 2.61 7.82 11.78
C LYS A 58 4.06 8.31 11.66
N ASN A 59 5.03 7.65 12.30
CA ASN A 59 6.42 8.06 12.21
C ASN A 59 7.03 7.57 10.89
N ILE A 60 7.11 8.48 9.93
CA ILE A 60 7.51 8.21 8.54
C ILE A 60 9.04 8.12 8.41
N ASP A 61 9.79 8.94 9.15
CA ASP A 61 11.24 9.06 8.98
C ASP A 61 11.99 7.81 9.43
N GLU A 62 11.59 7.22 10.56
CA GLU A 62 12.14 5.94 11.02
C GLU A 62 11.90 4.81 10.01
N LYS A 63 10.73 4.80 9.36
CA LYS A 63 10.38 3.78 8.36
C LYS A 63 11.22 3.94 7.09
N ILE A 64 11.49 5.18 6.66
CA ILE A 64 12.37 5.45 5.51
C ILE A 64 13.79 4.98 5.77
N GLN A 65 14.35 5.29 6.96
CA GLN A 65 15.70 4.86 7.31
C GLN A 65 15.80 3.34 7.32
N LEU A 66 14.82 2.67 7.93
CA LEU A 66 14.73 1.22 7.96
C LEU A 66 14.63 0.64 6.54
N GLN A 67 13.86 1.27 5.65
CA GLN A 67 13.68 0.81 4.27
C GLN A 67 15.01 0.67 3.53
N ASN A 68 15.87 1.69 3.63
CA ASN A 68 17.17 1.69 2.97
C ASN A 68 18.13 0.64 3.53
N GLN A 69 18.02 0.32 4.83
CA GLN A 69 18.80 -0.75 5.46
C GLN A 69 18.31 -2.13 5.00
N VAL A 70 16.99 -2.31 4.94
CA VAL A 70 16.34 -3.55 4.52
C VAL A 70 16.69 -3.89 3.07
N LEU A 71 16.63 -2.92 2.15
CA LEU A 71 16.97 -3.12 0.74
C LEU A 71 18.44 -3.50 0.49
N LYS A 72 19.33 -3.31 1.48
CA LYS A 72 20.73 -3.77 1.40
C LYS A 72 20.94 -5.19 1.93
N LYS A 73 20.00 -5.70 2.73
CA LYS A 73 20.14 -6.94 3.48
C LYS A 73 19.29 -8.08 2.93
N TYR A 74 18.13 -7.77 2.37
CA TYR A 74 17.17 -8.77 1.90
C TYR A 74 16.93 -8.61 0.41
N ASP A 75 16.60 -9.71 -0.26
CA ASP A 75 16.42 -9.73 -1.71
C ASP A 75 15.21 -8.89 -2.13
N CYS A 76 14.16 -8.88 -1.31
CA CYS A 76 12.91 -8.20 -1.61
C CYS A 76 12.36 -7.41 -0.41
N LEU A 77 11.59 -6.37 -0.72
CA LEU A 77 10.82 -5.58 0.25
C LEU A 77 9.34 -5.49 -0.16
N SER A 78 8.45 -5.74 0.80
CA SER A 78 7.02 -5.47 0.69
C SER A 78 6.55 -4.56 1.83
N HIS A 79 5.53 -3.74 1.58
CA HIS A 79 4.91 -2.89 2.60
C HIS A 79 3.47 -3.33 2.83
N ILE A 80 3.11 -3.55 4.09
CA ILE A 80 1.72 -3.82 4.49
C ILE A 80 1.33 -2.75 5.51
N PHE A 81 0.31 -1.98 5.17
CA PHE A 81 -0.26 -0.93 6.00
C PHE A 81 -1.34 -1.52 6.92
N TYR A 82 -1.37 -1.11 8.17
CA TYR A 82 -2.49 -1.44 9.05
C TYR A 82 -3.71 -0.65 8.59
N GLY A 83 -4.73 -1.32 8.08
CA GLY A 83 -5.97 -0.71 7.64
C GLY A 83 -6.84 -0.28 8.81
N ASN A 84 -7.12 1.01 8.93
CA ASN A 84 -8.16 1.50 9.81
C ASN A 84 -8.77 2.77 9.23
N ASN A 85 -10.10 2.87 9.11
CA ASN A 85 -10.78 4.05 8.52
C ASN A 85 -10.50 5.40 9.23
N LYS A 86 -9.57 5.46 10.19
CA LYS A 86 -9.06 6.64 10.90
C LYS A 86 -7.61 6.99 10.55
N ASP A 87 -6.67 6.04 10.56
CA ASP A 87 -5.23 6.32 10.45
C ASP A 87 -4.61 5.88 9.11
N PHE A 88 -5.22 4.98 8.32
CA PHE A 88 -4.72 4.49 7.01
C PHE A 88 -5.89 3.94 6.19
N HIS A 89 -5.90 4.04 4.85
CA HIS A 89 -7.12 3.72 4.07
C HIS A 89 -8.26 4.74 4.37
N VAL A 90 -7.93 6.04 4.27
CA VAL A 90 -8.92 7.11 4.43
C VAL A 90 -9.69 7.28 3.11
N ARG A 91 -10.87 6.68 3.05
CA ARG A 91 -11.85 6.99 1.99
C ARG A 91 -12.31 8.44 2.15
N LEU A 92 -12.46 9.15 1.04
CA LEU A 92 -13.13 10.45 1.09
C LEU A 92 -14.58 10.23 1.51
N SER A 93 -14.92 10.70 2.72
CA SER A 93 -16.30 10.69 3.21
C SER A 93 -17.13 11.75 2.49
N GLU A 94 -18.45 11.58 2.50
CA GLU A 94 -19.37 12.61 2.00
C GLU A 94 -19.17 13.96 2.72
N SER A 95 -18.77 13.97 3.98
CA SER A 95 -18.48 15.21 4.71
C SER A 95 -17.24 15.97 4.21
N ALA A 96 -16.27 15.29 3.59
CA ALA A 96 -15.17 15.95 2.88
C ALA A 96 -15.66 16.68 1.61
N GLN A 97 -16.86 16.34 1.09
CA GLN A 97 -17.52 17.03 -0.04
C GLN A 97 -17.83 18.50 0.27
N LYS A 98 -17.97 18.90 1.55
CA LYS A 98 -18.30 20.29 1.91
C LYS A 98 -17.14 21.27 1.63
N ARG A 99 -15.92 20.78 1.40
CA ARG A 99 -14.81 21.58 0.88
C ARG A 99 -14.60 21.31 -0.61
N LYS A 100 -15.42 21.97 -1.44
CA LYS A 100 -15.10 22.67 -2.70
C LYS A 100 -13.95 22.17 -3.63
N ASN A 101 -13.52 20.90 -3.64
CA ASN A 101 -12.50 20.43 -4.59
C ASN A 101 -13.12 20.21 -5.99
N LYS A 102 -13.38 21.34 -6.67
CA LYS A 102 -13.89 21.40 -8.05
C LYS A 102 -12.97 20.64 -9.02
N SER A 103 -11.70 20.47 -8.67
CA SER A 103 -10.72 19.66 -9.40
C SER A 103 -11.07 18.17 -9.50
N LEU A 104 -11.89 17.63 -8.60
CA LEU A 104 -12.31 16.22 -8.63
C LEU A 104 -13.66 15.99 -9.30
N LYS A 105 -14.19 16.98 -10.04
CA LYS A 105 -15.55 16.93 -10.62
C LYS A 105 -15.80 15.71 -11.50
N ARG A 106 -14.78 15.17 -12.17
CA ARG A 106 -14.85 13.94 -13.00
C ARG A 106 -15.17 12.68 -12.21
N TYR A 107 -14.87 12.67 -10.91
CA TYR A 107 -15.00 11.49 -10.05
C TYR A 107 -16.21 11.56 -9.12
N ARG A 108 -17.14 12.51 -9.33
CA ARG A 108 -18.33 12.68 -8.47
C ARG A 108 -19.11 11.39 -8.24
N ALA A 109 -19.23 10.54 -9.26
CA ALA A 109 -19.92 9.24 -9.18
C ALA A 109 -19.10 8.14 -8.48
N HIS A 110 -17.79 8.34 -8.30
CA HIS A 110 -16.84 7.36 -7.76
C HIS A 110 -16.05 7.91 -6.55
N LEU A 111 -16.57 8.92 -5.84
CA LEU A 111 -15.84 9.58 -4.76
C LEU A 111 -15.54 8.64 -3.59
N ASN A 112 -16.41 7.66 -3.34
CA ASN A 112 -16.23 6.61 -2.34
C ASN A 112 -15.09 5.63 -2.70
N GLU A 113 -14.64 5.62 -3.95
CA GLU A 113 -13.49 4.84 -4.45
C GLU A 113 -12.18 5.65 -4.43
N LEU A 114 -12.25 6.97 -4.15
CA LEU A 114 -11.08 7.81 -4.00
C LEU A 114 -10.51 7.73 -2.59
N PHE A 115 -9.21 7.50 -2.52
CA PHE A 115 -8.48 7.57 -1.27
C PHE A 115 -7.57 8.78 -1.30
N HIS A 116 -7.50 9.44 -0.15
CA HIS A 116 -6.48 10.44 0.09
C HIS A 116 -5.22 9.74 0.61
N LEU A 117 -4.14 9.83 -0.16
CA LEU A 117 -2.86 9.26 0.22
C LEU A 117 -2.18 10.12 1.28
N ARG A 118 -1.61 9.47 2.29
CA ARG A 118 -0.67 10.07 3.24
C ARG A 118 0.75 10.03 2.69
N ASP A 119 1.64 10.81 3.28
CA ASP A 119 3.02 10.95 2.79
C ASP A 119 3.77 9.62 2.67
N LEU A 120 3.52 8.66 3.58
CA LEU A 120 4.14 7.34 3.50
C LEU A 120 3.55 6.49 2.36
N GLU A 121 2.24 6.55 2.11
CA GLU A 121 1.59 5.86 0.99
C GLU A 121 2.11 6.43 -0.34
N LYS A 122 2.21 7.77 -0.47
CA LYS A 122 2.82 8.44 -1.63
C LYS A 122 4.25 7.98 -1.87
N ARG A 123 5.06 7.95 -0.81
CA ARG A 123 6.46 7.51 -0.90
C ARG A 123 6.57 6.03 -1.27
N VAL A 124 5.75 5.16 -0.70
CA VAL A 124 5.75 3.74 -1.05
C VAL A 124 5.39 3.53 -2.52
N LEU A 125 4.36 4.21 -3.03
CA LEU A 125 4.01 4.17 -4.47
C LEU A 125 5.18 4.65 -5.35
N ASN A 126 5.79 5.79 -5.01
CA ASN A 126 6.92 6.35 -5.75
C ASN A 126 8.15 5.43 -5.73
N LEU A 127 8.47 4.82 -4.58
CA LEU A 127 9.65 3.98 -4.40
C LEU A 127 9.49 2.60 -5.02
N GLN A 128 8.27 2.05 -4.97
CA GLN A 128 8.01 0.73 -5.48
C GLN A 128 7.79 0.70 -6.99
N SER A 129 7.53 1.87 -7.62
CA SER A 129 7.06 1.92 -9.02
C SER A 129 5.91 0.93 -9.28
N LEU A 130 5.12 0.68 -8.23
CA LEU A 130 3.98 -0.20 -8.21
C LEU A 130 2.73 0.66 -8.14
N ASP A 131 1.75 0.33 -8.98
CA ASP A 131 0.43 0.94 -8.95
C ASP A 131 -0.47 0.22 -7.94
N SER A 132 0.06 -0.18 -6.77
CA SER A 132 -0.75 -0.88 -5.77
C SER A 132 -0.27 -0.72 -4.33
N LEU A 133 -1.20 -0.70 -3.38
CA LEU A 133 -0.94 -0.71 -1.94
C LEU A 133 -1.62 -1.92 -1.30
N THR A 134 -0.96 -2.50 -0.29
CA THR A 134 -1.50 -3.65 0.46
C THR A 134 -1.80 -3.23 1.89
N TYR A 135 -2.99 -3.56 2.37
CA TYR A 135 -3.44 -3.25 3.72
C TYR A 135 -3.88 -4.52 4.44
N TYR A 136 -3.52 -4.61 5.71
CA TYR A 136 -4.10 -5.55 6.65
C TYR A 136 -5.39 -4.96 7.23
N MET A 137 -6.53 -5.60 6.96
CA MET A 137 -7.82 -5.25 7.54
C MET A 137 -8.04 -6.10 8.80
N PRO A 138 -8.04 -5.50 10.00
CA PRO A 138 -8.35 -6.24 11.22
C PRO A 138 -9.81 -6.72 11.20
N GLU A 139 -10.11 -7.75 11.98
CA GLU A 139 -11.47 -8.23 12.18
C GLU A 139 -12.36 -7.12 12.77
N THR A 140 -13.60 -7.04 12.26
CA THR A 140 -14.66 -6.19 12.77
C THR A 140 -15.97 -6.97 12.74
N ASP A 141 -17.00 -6.50 13.45
CA ASP A 141 -18.33 -7.13 13.47
C ASP A 141 -18.93 -7.37 12.07
N ALA A 142 -18.50 -6.59 11.07
CA ALA A 142 -18.99 -6.66 9.69
C ALA A 142 -18.01 -7.33 8.71
N LEU A 143 -16.73 -7.50 9.07
CA LEU A 143 -15.69 -7.94 8.13
C LEU A 143 -14.69 -8.86 8.82
N GLN A 144 -14.47 -10.02 8.21
CA GLN A 144 -13.38 -10.92 8.58
C GLN A 144 -12.02 -10.27 8.32
N GLU A 145 -11.06 -10.64 9.17
CA GLU A 145 -9.65 -10.27 9.05
C GLU A 145 -9.07 -10.73 7.71
N LYS A 146 -8.39 -9.82 6.99
CA LYS A 146 -7.81 -10.14 5.67
C LYS A 146 -6.73 -9.17 5.22
N LEU A 147 -5.87 -9.63 4.32
CA LEU A 147 -5.05 -8.75 3.49
C LEU A 147 -5.82 -8.31 2.25
N VAL A 148 -5.81 -7.01 1.99
CA VAL A 148 -6.48 -6.38 0.85
C VAL A 148 -5.46 -5.60 0.05
N ARG A 149 -5.34 -5.96 -1.23
CA ARG A 149 -4.55 -5.20 -2.20
C ARG A 149 -5.47 -4.30 -3.01
N TYR A 150 -5.07 -3.05 -3.16
CA TYR A 150 -5.75 -2.10 -4.01
C TYR A 150 -4.84 -1.60 -5.11
N ASP A 151 -5.34 -1.59 -6.34
CA ASP A 151 -4.68 -0.96 -7.47
C ASP A 151 -4.87 0.56 -7.42
N ALA A 152 -3.78 1.27 -7.21
CA ALA A 152 -3.68 2.72 -7.13
C ALA A 152 -3.69 3.33 -8.54
N LYS A 153 -4.88 3.62 -9.08
CA LYS A 153 -4.96 4.32 -10.37
C LYS A 153 -4.76 5.82 -10.19
N ASN A 154 -4.07 6.41 -11.16
CA ASN A 154 -3.88 7.85 -11.23
C ASN A 154 -5.22 8.58 -11.33
N VAL A 155 -5.34 9.65 -10.55
CA VAL A 155 -6.47 10.57 -10.58
C VAL A 155 -6.01 11.82 -11.31
N ILE A 156 -6.67 12.17 -12.40
CA ILE A 156 -6.42 13.41 -13.14
C ILE A 156 -7.23 14.55 -12.52
N LEU A 157 -6.56 15.58 -12.02
CA LEU A 157 -7.19 16.79 -11.49
C LEU A 157 -7.65 17.69 -12.62
N ASP A 158 -8.93 18.10 -12.59
CA ASP A 158 -9.58 18.89 -13.64
C ASP A 158 -9.79 20.35 -13.21
N TYR A 159 -8.89 21.21 -13.67
CA TYR A 159 -8.89 22.63 -13.34
C TYR A 159 -9.67 23.51 -14.32
N SER A 160 -10.47 22.96 -15.23
CA SER A 160 -11.25 23.75 -16.20
C SER A 160 -12.32 24.69 -15.60
N HIS A 161 -12.44 24.72 -14.27
CA HIS A 161 -13.26 25.69 -13.54
C HIS A 161 -12.48 26.95 -13.13
N ILE A 162 -11.17 26.98 -13.34
CA ILE A 162 -10.28 28.13 -13.15
C ILE A 162 -10.16 28.82 -14.50
N THR A 163 -10.45 30.11 -14.53
CA THR A 163 -10.40 30.94 -15.72
C THR A 163 -9.10 31.75 -15.75
N PRO A 164 -8.68 32.27 -16.91
CA PRO A 164 -7.51 33.16 -17.00
C PRO A 164 -7.60 34.41 -16.09
N ASP A 165 -8.81 34.81 -15.68
CA ASP A 165 -9.04 35.94 -14.79
C ASP A 165 -8.79 35.63 -13.31
N ASP A 166 -8.64 34.34 -12.94
CA ASP A 166 -8.36 33.89 -11.58
C ASP A 166 -6.86 34.06 -11.22
N ARG A 167 -6.44 35.32 -11.03
CA ARG A 167 -5.02 35.73 -10.80
C ARG A 167 -4.28 35.04 -9.64
N ALA A 168 -5.00 34.37 -8.73
CA ALA A 168 -4.40 33.62 -7.62
C ALA A 168 -3.86 32.24 -8.04
N TYR A 169 -4.22 31.75 -9.21
CA TYR A 169 -3.92 30.42 -9.70
C TYR A 169 -3.23 30.52 -11.06
N ASN A 170 -1.95 30.90 -11.07
CA ASN A 170 -1.14 30.94 -12.29
C ASN A 170 -1.22 29.56 -13.00
N PHE A 171 -2.02 29.50 -14.06
CA PHE A 171 -2.15 28.43 -15.07
C PHE A 171 -2.02 27.00 -14.54
N VAL A 172 -3.10 26.52 -13.94
CA VAL A 172 -3.23 25.12 -13.49
C VAL A 172 -3.71 24.27 -14.67
N GLU A 173 -2.82 23.44 -15.21
CA GLU A 173 -3.16 22.45 -16.23
C GLU A 173 -3.68 21.16 -15.59
N GLU A 174 -4.35 20.32 -16.38
CA GLU A 174 -4.71 18.97 -15.94
C GLU A 174 -3.44 18.19 -15.57
N CYS A 175 -3.39 17.70 -14.35
CA CYS A 175 -2.24 16.96 -13.85
C CYS A 175 -2.66 15.71 -13.09
N VAL A 176 -1.72 14.77 -12.97
CA VAL A 176 -1.90 13.60 -12.12
C VAL A 176 -1.81 14.06 -10.66
N SER A 177 -2.79 13.66 -9.85
CA SER A 177 -2.79 13.90 -8.42
C SER A 177 -1.76 13.03 -7.71
N ASP A 178 -0.94 13.69 -6.89
CA ASP A 178 -0.09 13.03 -5.88
C ASP A 178 -0.88 12.68 -4.62
N ASP A 179 -1.98 13.38 -4.36
CA ASP A 179 -2.76 13.29 -3.12
C ASP A 179 -3.91 12.29 -3.19
N TYR A 180 -4.33 11.94 -4.41
CA TYR A 180 -5.51 11.11 -4.64
C TYR A 180 -5.17 9.98 -5.59
N LYS A 181 -5.60 8.77 -5.23
CA LYS A 181 -5.63 7.62 -6.13
C LYS A 181 -7.03 7.03 -6.13
N LEU A 182 -7.42 6.52 -7.28
CA LEU A 182 -8.65 5.77 -7.45
C LEU A 182 -8.31 4.30 -7.19
N PHE A 183 -8.82 3.76 -6.10
CA PHE A 183 -8.62 2.36 -5.78
C PHE A 183 -9.83 1.57 -6.25
N ARG A 184 -9.66 0.84 -7.35
CA ARG A 184 -10.70 -0.10 -7.80
C ARG A 184 -10.81 -1.26 -6.80
N LYS A 185 -11.96 -1.96 -6.86
CA LYS A 185 -12.32 -3.10 -5.99
C LYS A 185 -11.10 -3.97 -5.67
N PRO A 186 -11.03 -4.53 -4.43
CA PRO A 186 -10.01 -5.50 -4.06
C PRO A 186 -9.80 -6.52 -5.17
N ILE A 187 -8.57 -6.66 -5.64
CA ILE A 187 -8.19 -7.74 -6.55
C ILE A 187 -7.99 -8.96 -5.66
N ASP A 188 -9.10 -9.57 -5.27
CA ASP A 188 -9.21 -10.75 -4.41
C ASP A 188 -8.52 -10.67 -3.03
N THR A 189 -8.94 -11.59 -2.15
CA THR A 189 -8.31 -11.88 -0.87
C THR A 189 -6.96 -12.54 -1.15
N MET A 190 -5.85 -11.94 -0.69
CA MET A 190 -4.51 -12.51 -0.92
C MET A 190 -4.38 -13.90 -0.30
N LYS A 191 -3.64 -14.79 -0.97
CA LYS A 191 -2.94 -15.93 -0.34
C LYS A 191 -1.47 -15.81 -0.69
N GLY A 192 -0.70 -15.15 0.17
CA GLY A 192 0.74 -14.92 -0.01
C GLY A 192 1.11 -13.87 -1.09
N PRO A 193 2.39 -13.51 -1.18
CA PRO A 193 2.91 -12.58 -2.16
C PRO A 193 3.23 -13.35 -3.45
N GLY A 194 3.23 -12.66 -4.57
CA GLY A 194 4.04 -13.09 -5.70
C GLY A 194 5.09 -12.05 -5.99
N PHE A 195 5.91 -12.35 -6.97
CA PHE A 195 7.10 -11.59 -7.30
C PHE A 195 6.91 -10.88 -8.64
N ILE A 196 7.10 -9.55 -8.69
CA ILE A 196 7.42 -8.86 -9.95
C ILE A 196 8.87 -8.40 -9.81
N HIS A 197 9.77 -9.09 -10.49
CA HIS A 197 11.10 -8.55 -10.71
C HIS A 197 10.99 -7.34 -11.63
N LYS A 198 11.45 -6.17 -11.19
CA LYS A 198 11.74 -5.05 -12.10
C LYS A 198 13.26 -4.86 -12.14
N SER A 199 13.80 -4.67 -13.33
CA SER A 199 15.24 -4.54 -13.60
C SER A 199 15.85 -3.33 -12.87
N GLY A 200 16.91 -3.61 -12.08
CA GLY A 200 17.64 -2.68 -11.19
C GLY A 200 17.92 -3.32 -9.83
N ASN A 201 18.76 -2.71 -8.97
CA ASN A 201 19.09 -3.18 -7.60
C ASN A 201 17.89 -3.13 -6.61
N ARG A 202 16.64 -3.20 -7.10
CA ARG A 202 15.42 -3.05 -6.29
C ARG A 202 14.38 -4.05 -6.77
N VAL A 203 14.27 -5.18 -6.08
CA VAL A 203 13.17 -6.13 -6.28
C VAL A 203 12.07 -5.78 -5.29
N VAL A 204 10.89 -5.48 -5.82
CA VAL A 204 9.69 -5.24 -5.02
C VAL A 204 8.72 -6.37 -5.31
N CYS A 205 8.24 -7.04 -4.26
CA CYS A 205 7.24 -8.09 -4.45
C CYS A 205 5.94 -7.48 -5.01
N ALA A 206 5.46 -8.00 -6.13
CA ALA A 206 4.10 -7.80 -6.57
C ALA A 206 3.53 -9.15 -7.05
N VAL A 207 2.29 -9.40 -6.66
CA VAL A 207 1.62 -10.69 -6.90
C VAL A 207 1.22 -10.79 -8.38
N PRO A 208 1.42 -11.94 -9.05
CA PRO A 208 0.81 -12.18 -10.33
C PRO A 208 -0.71 -12.18 -10.13
N SER A 209 -1.40 -11.43 -10.99
CA SER A 209 -2.77 -11.74 -11.34
C SER A 209 -2.82 -13.23 -11.71
N ASN A 210 -3.81 -13.96 -11.23
CA ASN A 210 -4.07 -15.33 -11.67
C ASN A 210 -3.95 -15.40 -13.21
N LEU A 211 -3.15 -16.35 -13.69
CA LEU A 211 -3.32 -16.92 -15.03
C LEU A 211 -4.73 -17.48 -15.17
#